data_AF-A0A9Q8Y0W9-F1
#
_entry.id   AF-A0A9Q8Y0W9-F1
#
_cell.length_a   1.000
_cell.length_b   1.000
_cell.length_c   1.000
_cell.angle_alpha   90.00
_cell.angle_beta   90.00
_cell.angle_gamma   90.00
#
_symmetry.space_group_name_H-M   'P 1'
#
loop_
_entity.id
_entity.type
_entity.pdbx_description
1 polymer ?
#
loop_
_entity_poly.entity_id
_entity_poly.type
_entity_poly.pdbx_seq_one_letter_code
_entity_poly.pdbx_strand_id
1 'polypeptide(L)'
;MTPDKKRKLRNIAILSLLGLIGGTFAFTAFNQQAINDRENEVQVNVGGRVHDYYDVETENKDVFVENYGERPIMARIRLSEYLETQQTGASEATPLVEGTERDQLNTWTPYIPSATAIGTRTGAGVAFNRYSNLRFGRAGEAPWYLPTFNHNNLDLSTAAAGDARDLADGSDDVTHPGEGTDGYWAEGVTYTNGDNGTVWHGGTDGATRETAQNLQEQHAPITMTEWFNLPNNQKIGDFWVMDQETGWAYWASMLEPEEATSYLLDAAEMTSAIEDTVFNGTYYYGIHVDSQLISPDNSEEFTNDGENHDSNLDYFLEGVQNNAVDDDFGNPAYDENSAPSDFSFHLMNPGRIFTMANEQYRYLEDMGDGNHMIIRNDAIRNVSWNDQETELISWYGQLDPAVQAMVQPVANEFTTGEVADGDVTFTGGTRWIPNNLEGDVALDITQIVSGGTRRAFALSLADVARLSGEGLGFPNHAQRGSSGALLGWWWLRTPAPGANAWGVSTGGNLNGFIDRTGSNTNGGVRPALILHQ
;
A
#
# COMPACT_ATOMS: atom_id res chain seq x y z
N MET A 1 11.91 -12.89 -36.17
CA MET A 1 13.33 -13.27 -36.09
C MET A 1 14.17 -12.01 -36.21
N THR A 2 14.74 -11.56 -35.11
CA THR A 2 15.90 -10.67 -35.07
C THR A 2 16.95 -11.34 -34.18
N PRO A 3 18.23 -11.35 -34.58
CA PRO A 3 19.26 -12.14 -33.91
C PRO A 3 20.01 -11.26 -32.91
N ASP A 4 19.94 -11.59 -31.62
CA ASP A 4 21.10 -11.50 -30.73
C ASP A 4 20.79 -12.01 -29.32
N LYS A 5 21.40 -13.15 -28.98
CA LYS A 5 22.08 -13.40 -27.69
C LYS A 5 22.63 -14.83 -27.69
N LYS A 6 23.72 -15.03 -28.43
CA LYS A 6 24.69 -16.07 -28.07
C LYS A 6 25.44 -15.58 -26.84
N ARG A 7 25.43 -16.37 -25.76
CA ARG A 7 26.62 -16.87 -25.01
C ARG A 7 26.33 -17.03 -23.52
N LYS A 8 26.39 -18.28 -23.03
CA LYS A 8 27.21 -18.75 -21.89
C LYS A 8 26.64 -20.07 -21.33
N LEU A 9 27.08 -21.20 -21.86
CA LEU A 9 27.19 -22.44 -21.09
C LEU A 9 28.66 -22.86 -21.13
N ARG A 10 29.32 -22.83 -19.97
CA ARG A 10 30.65 -23.37 -19.77
C ARG A 10 30.59 -24.38 -18.62
N ASN A 11 31.03 -25.59 -18.98
CA ASN A 11 31.75 -26.56 -18.15
C ASN A 11 30.98 -27.31 -17.06
N ILE A 12 30.69 -28.59 -17.32
CA ILE A 12 31.13 -29.67 -16.43
C ILE A 12 31.76 -30.77 -17.28
N ALA A 13 32.99 -31.15 -16.92
CA ALA A 13 33.75 -32.28 -17.48
C ALA A 13 33.93 -33.34 -16.39
N ILE A 14 34.12 -34.61 -16.79
CA ILE A 14 34.91 -35.74 -16.20
C ILE A 14 34.21 -37.09 -16.56
N LEU A 15 34.75 -37.95 -17.45
CA LEU A 15 35.76 -39.04 -17.25
C LEU A 15 35.20 -40.19 -16.35
N SER A 16 35.16 -41.51 -16.65
CA SER A 16 36.05 -42.44 -17.39
C SER A 16 35.43 -43.86 -17.49
N LEU A 17 36.00 -44.73 -18.35
CA LEU A 17 36.45 -46.14 -18.16
C LEU A 17 36.05 -47.18 -19.24
N LEU A 18 37.05 -47.98 -19.65
CA LEU A 18 37.07 -49.06 -20.66
C LEU A 18 36.45 -50.39 -20.19
N GLY A 19 35.99 -51.22 -21.15
CA GLY A 19 35.90 -52.69 -20.98
C GLY A 19 35.01 -53.40 -22.02
N LEU A 20 35.59 -54.23 -22.87
CA LEU A 20 34.93 -54.99 -23.95
C LEU A 20 34.72 -56.45 -23.51
N ILE A 21 33.56 -57.05 -23.89
CA ILE A 21 33.27 -58.46 -24.22
C ILE A 21 32.04 -59.06 -23.48
N GLY A 22 31.01 -59.41 -24.27
CA GLY A 22 30.36 -60.72 -24.21
C GLY A 22 28.93 -60.85 -23.66
N GLY A 23 27.94 -60.97 -24.57
CA GLY A 23 26.76 -61.82 -24.34
C GLY A 23 25.39 -61.14 -24.20
N THR A 24 24.45 -61.57 -25.06
CA THR A 24 22.98 -61.39 -25.02
C THR A 24 22.44 -59.95 -25.07
N PHE A 25 21.55 -59.68 -26.03
CA PHE A 25 20.79 -58.43 -26.12
C PHE A 25 19.94 -58.24 -24.86
N ALA A 26 20.45 -57.46 -23.91
CA ALA A 26 19.67 -56.77 -22.90
C ALA A 26 19.90 -55.27 -23.12
N PHE A 27 18.88 -54.60 -23.64
CA PHE A 27 18.87 -53.13 -23.67
C PHE A 27 18.94 -52.64 -22.23
N THR A 28 20.08 -52.07 -21.84
CA THR A 28 20.28 -51.47 -20.52
C THR A 28 20.54 -49.99 -20.75
N ALA A 29 19.59 -49.16 -20.33
CA ALA A 29 19.71 -47.72 -20.40
C ALA A 29 20.62 -47.24 -19.26
N PHE A 30 21.82 -46.76 -19.60
CA PHE A 30 22.71 -46.09 -18.65
C PHE A 30 22.68 -44.59 -18.96
N ASN A 31 22.46 -43.75 -17.94
CA ASN A 31 22.24 -42.30 -18.04
C ASN A 31 20.98 -41.87 -18.82
N GLN A 32 19.81 -42.39 -18.41
CA GLN A 32 18.57 -41.64 -18.66
C GLN A 32 18.45 -40.55 -17.61
N GLN A 33 18.51 -39.30 -18.05
CA GLN A 33 18.18 -38.12 -17.26
C GLN A 33 17.03 -37.41 -17.98
N ALA A 34 15.98 -37.13 -17.24
CA ALA A 34 14.88 -36.29 -17.68
C ALA A 34 14.86 -35.06 -16.79
N ILE A 35 14.85 -33.87 -17.40
CA ILE A 35 14.50 -32.63 -16.72
C ILE A 35 13.12 -32.23 -17.24
N ASN A 36 12.19 -32.03 -16.32
CA ASN A 36 10.97 -31.27 -16.59
C ASN A 36 11.34 -29.82 -16.33
N ASP A 37 11.85 -29.15 -17.35
CA ASP A 37 12.15 -27.73 -17.27
C ASP A 37 10.87 -26.95 -17.61
N ARG A 38 10.49 -26.01 -16.74
CA ARG A 38 9.40 -25.05 -16.97
C ARG A 38 10.04 -23.67 -16.93
N GLU A 39 10.35 -23.14 -18.11
CA GLU A 39 10.57 -21.71 -18.28
C GLU A 39 9.17 -21.08 -18.44
N ASN A 40 8.62 -20.59 -17.33
CA ASN A 40 7.42 -19.77 -17.34
C ASN A 40 7.87 -18.31 -17.34
N GLU A 41 7.44 -17.54 -18.34
CA GLU A 41 7.37 -16.08 -18.20
C GLU A 41 6.23 -15.80 -17.22
N VAL A 42 6.56 -15.50 -15.96
CA VAL A 42 5.60 -14.86 -15.05
C VAL A 42 5.77 -13.36 -15.27
N GLN A 43 4.92 -12.77 -16.11
CA GLN A 43 4.76 -11.31 -16.15
C GLN A 43 3.91 -10.94 -14.93
N VAL A 44 4.56 -10.60 -13.82
CA VAL A 44 3.88 -9.96 -12.70
C VAL A 44 3.67 -8.50 -13.10
N ASN A 45 2.43 -8.06 -13.22
CA ASN A 45 2.13 -6.65 -13.48
C ASN A 45 2.35 -5.85 -12.19
N VAL A 46 3.56 -5.34 -12.01
CA VAL A 46 3.80 -4.23 -11.06
C VAL A 46 3.56 -2.93 -11.82
N GLY A 47 2.72 -2.07 -11.27
CA GLY A 47 2.41 -0.79 -11.90
C GLY A 47 1.49 0.06 -11.05
N GLY A 48 1.79 1.35 -11.01
CA GLY A 48 0.93 2.36 -10.42
C GLY A 48 0.79 3.56 -11.35
N ARG A 49 -0.12 4.47 -11.00
CA ARG A 49 -0.43 5.65 -11.79
C ARG A 49 -0.65 6.83 -10.86
N VAL A 50 -0.06 7.97 -11.20
CA VAL A 50 -0.40 9.25 -10.57
C VAL A 50 -1.72 9.75 -11.16
N HIS A 51 -2.65 10.12 -10.29
CA HIS A 51 -3.83 10.88 -10.65
C HIS A 51 -3.56 12.37 -10.43
N ASP A 52 -3.94 13.16 -11.41
CA ASP A 52 -3.84 14.62 -11.38
C ASP A 52 -5.17 15.21 -11.85
N TYR A 53 -6.01 15.59 -10.91
CA TYR A 53 -7.30 16.23 -11.19
C TYR A 53 -7.18 17.72 -10.92
N TYR A 54 -7.46 18.54 -11.93
CA TYR A 54 -7.28 19.98 -11.84
C TYR A 54 -8.46 20.71 -12.48
N ASP A 55 -8.93 21.75 -11.81
CA ASP A 55 -9.95 22.67 -12.31
C ASP A 55 -9.52 24.11 -12.06
N VAL A 56 -9.38 24.89 -13.13
CA VAL A 56 -8.86 26.26 -13.05
C VAL A 56 -9.84 27.23 -12.40
N GLU A 57 -11.15 26.94 -12.45
CA GLU A 57 -12.19 27.84 -11.93
C GLU A 57 -12.30 27.78 -10.41
N THR A 58 -12.13 26.59 -9.83
CA THR A 58 -12.24 26.32 -8.39
C THR A 58 -10.89 26.25 -7.68
N GLU A 59 -9.78 26.24 -8.44
CA GLU A 59 -8.42 26.02 -7.94
C GLU A 59 -8.23 24.64 -7.25
N ASN A 60 -9.10 23.69 -7.61
CA ASN A 60 -8.99 22.30 -7.17
C ASN A 60 -7.74 21.66 -7.77
N LYS A 61 -7.03 20.89 -6.96
CA LYS A 61 -5.84 20.16 -7.40
C LYS A 61 -5.66 18.91 -6.55
N ASP A 62 -6.11 17.78 -7.06
CA ASP A 62 -6.01 16.49 -6.38
C ASP A 62 -4.85 15.69 -6.96
N VAL A 63 -3.87 15.36 -6.12
CA VAL A 63 -2.71 14.55 -6.50
C VAL A 63 -2.59 13.34 -5.58
N PHE A 64 -2.64 12.13 -6.15
CA PHE A 64 -2.52 10.87 -5.42
C PHE A 64 -2.01 9.75 -6.35
N VAL A 65 -1.69 8.59 -5.78
CA VAL A 65 -1.19 7.41 -6.53
C VAL A 65 -2.15 6.25 -6.40
N GLU A 66 -2.47 5.61 -7.51
CA GLU A 66 -3.14 4.31 -7.58
C GLU A 66 -2.13 3.19 -7.83
N ASN A 67 -2.30 2.04 -7.18
CA ASN A 67 -1.65 0.78 -7.56
C ASN A 67 -2.65 -0.10 -8.34
N TYR A 68 -2.53 -0.10 -9.67
CA TYR A 68 -3.35 -0.95 -10.53
C TYR A 68 -2.77 -2.35 -10.74
N GLY A 69 -1.57 -2.60 -10.20
CA GLY A 69 -0.83 -3.85 -10.34
C GLY A 69 -1.33 -4.96 -9.45
N GLU A 70 -0.60 -6.08 -9.46
CA GLU A 70 -0.90 -7.30 -8.69
C GLU A 70 0.02 -7.46 -7.46
N ARG A 71 0.91 -6.50 -7.22
CA ARG A 71 1.87 -6.50 -6.11
C ARG A 71 1.90 -5.15 -5.40
N PRO A 72 2.26 -5.14 -4.10
CA PRO A 72 2.50 -3.88 -3.40
C PRO A 72 3.59 -3.06 -4.09
N ILE A 73 3.47 -1.73 -4.01
CA ILE A 73 4.47 -0.78 -4.48
C ILE A 73 4.86 0.22 -3.40
N MET A 74 6.03 0.82 -3.56
CA MET A 74 6.44 2.04 -2.85
C MET A 74 6.32 3.21 -3.82
N ALA A 75 5.81 4.34 -3.33
CA ALA A 75 5.52 5.51 -4.14
C ALA A 75 6.22 6.74 -3.59
N ARG A 76 6.79 7.56 -4.49
CA ARG A 76 7.17 8.93 -4.20
C ARG A 76 6.71 9.90 -5.29
N ILE A 77 6.39 11.12 -4.89
CA ILE A 77 6.00 12.23 -5.77
C ILE A 77 6.87 13.45 -5.45
N ARG A 78 7.24 14.23 -6.45
CA ARG A 78 7.84 15.55 -6.28
C ARG A 78 7.02 16.59 -7.04
N LEU A 79 6.70 17.68 -6.36
CA LEU A 79 6.01 18.82 -6.96
C LEU A 79 7.05 19.87 -7.37
N SER A 80 6.87 20.47 -8.54
CA SER A 80 7.64 21.64 -8.98
C SER A 80 6.71 22.74 -9.45
N GLU A 81 7.03 23.99 -9.15
CA GLU A 81 6.18 25.15 -9.43
C GLU A 81 6.81 26.11 -10.43
N TYR A 82 5.94 26.73 -11.22
CA TYR A 82 6.30 27.82 -12.11
C TYR A 82 5.25 28.92 -12.07
N LEU A 83 5.72 30.17 -12.01
CA LEU A 83 4.87 31.35 -12.12
C LEU A 83 5.55 32.36 -13.03
N GLU A 84 4.80 32.91 -13.97
CA GLU A 84 5.22 34.07 -14.77
C GLU A 84 4.14 35.14 -14.78
N THR A 85 4.55 36.39 -14.92
CA THR A 85 3.63 37.53 -15.08
C THR A 85 3.98 38.31 -16.33
N GLN A 86 2.97 38.80 -17.04
CA GLN A 86 3.16 39.65 -18.20
C GLN A 86 2.30 40.89 -18.08
N GLN A 87 2.95 42.04 -17.92
CA GLN A 87 2.30 43.34 -17.93
C GLN A 87 1.72 43.65 -19.32
N THR A 88 0.60 44.36 -19.37
CA THR A 88 -0.03 44.75 -20.62
C THR A 88 0.92 45.61 -21.46
N GLY A 89 1.22 45.15 -22.68
CA GLY A 89 2.16 45.81 -23.58
C GLY A 89 3.63 45.43 -23.38
N ALA A 90 3.95 44.55 -22.42
CA ALA A 90 5.25 43.90 -22.36
C ALA A 90 5.38 42.89 -23.50
N SER A 91 6.57 42.85 -24.13
CA SER A 91 6.84 41.92 -25.23
C SER A 91 7.00 40.48 -24.77
N GLU A 92 7.44 40.27 -23.52
CA GLU A 92 7.75 38.95 -22.96
C GLU A 92 7.20 38.84 -21.54
N ALA A 93 6.89 37.61 -21.12
CA ALA A 93 6.56 37.30 -19.73
C ALA A 93 7.83 37.34 -18.85
N THR A 94 7.65 37.64 -17.57
CA THR A 94 8.71 37.64 -16.56
C THR A 94 8.48 36.50 -15.58
N PRO A 95 9.38 35.50 -15.51
CA PRO A 95 9.27 34.42 -14.54
C PRO A 95 9.49 34.96 -13.12
N LEU A 96 8.78 34.38 -12.15
CA LEU A 96 8.89 34.73 -10.74
C LEU A 96 10.27 34.37 -10.17
N VAL A 97 10.80 33.22 -10.59
CA VAL A 97 12.13 32.75 -10.23
C VAL A 97 13.02 32.87 -11.47
N GLU A 98 14.14 33.60 -11.34
CA GLU A 98 15.08 33.82 -12.44
C GLU A 98 15.66 32.49 -12.95
N GLY A 99 15.74 32.34 -14.27
CA GLY A 99 16.29 31.14 -14.92
C GLY A 99 15.30 29.99 -15.10
N THR A 100 14.02 30.21 -14.78
CA THR A 100 12.95 29.23 -15.03
C THR A 100 12.19 29.57 -16.32
N GLU A 101 11.78 28.55 -17.08
CA GLU A 101 11.07 28.69 -18.36
C GLU A 101 9.82 27.79 -18.39
N ARG A 102 8.71 28.33 -18.91
CA ARG A 102 7.40 27.67 -18.89
C ARG A 102 7.39 26.32 -19.62
N ASP A 103 8.07 26.23 -20.75
CA ASP A 103 8.14 25.05 -21.62
C ASP A 103 9.30 24.10 -21.25
N GLN A 104 10.10 24.42 -20.22
CA GLN A 104 11.20 23.61 -19.73
C GLN A 104 10.92 23.15 -18.29
N LEU A 105 10.13 22.09 -18.12
CA LEU A 105 9.68 21.58 -16.81
C LEU A 105 10.82 21.27 -15.84
N ASN A 106 11.98 20.84 -16.36
CA ASN A 106 13.19 20.58 -15.56
C ASN A 106 13.81 21.85 -14.96
N THR A 107 13.38 23.04 -15.38
CA THR A 107 13.78 24.32 -14.79
C THR A 107 12.80 24.83 -13.75
N TRP A 108 11.63 24.19 -13.59
CA TRP A 108 10.63 24.60 -12.61
C TRP A 108 11.17 24.40 -11.19
N THR A 109 10.72 25.23 -10.25
CA THR A 109 11.28 25.26 -8.90
C THR A 109 10.70 24.12 -8.06
N PRO A 110 11.49 23.16 -7.57
CA PRO A 110 10.97 22.11 -6.70
C PRO A 110 10.33 22.68 -5.43
N TYR A 111 9.21 22.11 -5.01
CA TYR A 111 8.57 22.44 -3.75
C TYR A 111 9.39 21.84 -2.61
N ILE A 112 10.12 22.68 -1.88
CA ILE A 112 10.90 22.27 -0.71
C ILE A 112 10.28 22.92 0.54
N PRO A 113 9.68 22.14 1.46
CA PRO A 113 9.03 22.68 2.64
C PRO A 113 10.05 23.16 3.69
N SER A 114 9.58 23.93 4.66
CA SER A 114 10.26 24.15 5.93
C SER A 114 10.18 22.87 6.75
N ALA A 115 11.26 22.52 7.44
CA ALA A 115 11.37 21.30 8.25
C ALA A 115 10.23 21.10 9.27
N THR A 116 9.56 22.17 9.73
CA THR A 116 8.45 22.08 10.71
C THR A 116 7.16 22.74 10.21
N ALA A 117 7.02 22.95 8.90
CA ALA A 117 5.82 23.53 8.31
C ALA A 117 5.74 23.19 6.82
N ILE A 118 5.03 22.10 6.49
CA ILE A 118 4.91 21.61 5.11
C ILE A 118 4.35 22.67 4.14
N GLY A 119 3.43 23.52 4.59
CA GLY A 119 2.82 24.59 3.78
C GLY A 119 3.69 25.82 3.56
N THR A 120 4.93 25.85 4.07
CA THR A 120 5.85 26.99 3.89
C THR A 120 7.06 26.58 3.09
N ARG A 121 7.28 27.19 1.92
CA ARG A 121 8.41 26.87 1.04
C ARG A 121 9.71 27.49 1.55
N THR A 122 10.83 26.83 1.26
CA THR A 122 12.19 27.30 1.50
C THR A 122 12.98 27.43 0.18
N GLY A 123 14.27 27.79 0.27
CA GLY A 123 15.13 27.96 -0.92
C GLY A 123 14.59 29.00 -1.91
N ALA A 124 14.66 28.66 -3.21
CA ALA A 124 14.10 29.50 -4.28
C ALA A 124 12.55 29.56 -4.22
N GLY A 125 11.92 28.52 -3.67
CA GLY A 125 10.46 28.41 -3.51
C GLY A 125 9.85 29.49 -2.60
N VAL A 126 10.66 30.17 -1.77
CA VAL A 126 10.19 31.28 -0.91
C VAL A 126 9.46 32.36 -1.71
N ALA A 127 9.81 32.56 -2.98
CA ALA A 127 9.16 33.53 -3.86
C ALA A 127 7.65 33.27 -4.04
N PHE A 128 7.22 32.00 -3.98
CA PHE A 128 5.83 31.60 -4.19
C PHE A 128 4.96 31.78 -2.94
N ASN A 129 5.53 31.80 -1.72
CA ASN A 129 4.79 31.95 -0.46
C ASN A 129 3.91 33.22 -0.39
N ARG A 130 4.19 34.22 -1.24
CA ARG A 130 3.36 35.42 -1.37
C ARG A 130 2.12 35.18 -2.23
N TYR A 131 2.21 34.33 -3.24
CA TYR A 131 1.28 34.27 -4.37
C TYR A 131 0.39 33.03 -4.37
N SER A 132 0.81 31.93 -3.76
CA SER A 132 0.00 30.71 -3.71
C SER A 132 0.14 29.95 -2.39
N ASN A 133 -0.96 29.34 -1.98
CA ASN A 133 -1.05 28.44 -0.84
C ASN A 133 -1.43 27.04 -1.35
N LEU A 134 -0.60 26.04 -1.04
CA LEU A 134 -0.93 24.65 -1.32
C LEU A 134 -1.62 24.03 -0.11
N ARG A 135 -2.74 23.34 -0.33
CA ARG A 135 -3.42 22.55 0.70
C ARG A 135 -2.98 21.10 0.59
N PHE A 136 -2.11 20.68 1.51
CA PHE A 136 -1.64 19.30 1.59
C PHE A 136 -2.61 18.44 2.39
N GLY A 137 -2.90 17.24 1.87
CA GLY A 137 -3.84 16.33 2.48
C GLY A 137 -5.29 16.77 2.37
N ARG A 138 -6.19 15.87 2.77
CA ARG A 138 -7.63 16.11 2.81
C ARG A 138 -8.23 15.53 4.08
N ALA A 139 -8.64 16.44 4.97
CA ALA A 139 -9.36 16.05 6.17
C ALA A 139 -10.80 15.59 5.84
N GLY A 140 -11.28 14.58 6.57
CA GLY A 140 -12.65 14.09 6.47
C GLY A 140 -12.75 12.73 5.79
N GLU A 141 -13.91 12.46 5.19
CA GLU A 141 -14.14 11.19 4.48
C GLU A 141 -13.26 11.08 3.24
N ALA A 142 -12.67 9.91 3.04
CA ALA A 142 -11.83 9.65 1.88
C ALA A 142 -12.62 9.84 0.56
N PRO A 143 -12.06 10.56 -0.41
CA PRO A 143 -12.72 10.84 -1.67
C PRO A 143 -12.85 9.58 -2.53
N TRP A 144 -13.82 9.62 -3.45
CA TRP A 144 -13.98 8.62 -4.49
C TRP A 144 -13.19 9.03 -5.73
N TYR A 145 -12.67 8.06 -6.46
CA TYR A 145 -12.01 8.25 -7.72
C TYR A 145 -12.42 7.15 -8.71
N LEU A 146 -12.23 7.39 -10.00
CA LEU A 146 -12.32 6.34 -11.00
C LEU A 146 -10.91 5.74 -11.23
N PRO A 147 -10.73 4.42 -11.06
CA PRO A 147 -9.50 3.71 -11.41
C PRO A 147 -9.04 3.93 -12.85
N THR A 148 -7.72 3.96 -13.06
CA THR A 148 -7.17 4.24 -14.38
C THR A 148 -7.53 3.16 -15.41
N PHE A 149 -7.72 3.58 -16.65
CA PHE A 149 -7.78 2.66 -17.78
C PHE A 149 -6.39 2.17 -18.22
N ASN A 150 -5.34 2.94 -17.91
CA ASN A 150 -3.99 2.71 -18.42
C ASN A 150 -3.14 1.81 -17.50
N HIS A 151 -3.20 0.50 -17.75
CA HIS A 151 -2.40 -0.48 -17.02
C HIS A 151 -1.01 -0.77 -17.65
N ASN A 152 -0.57 0.02 -18.64
CA ASN A 152 0.75 -0.15 -19.25
C ASN A 152 1.83 0.49 -18.36
N ASN A 153 2.68 -0.33 -17.75
CA ASN A 153 3.76 0.14 -16.86
C ASN A 153 4.96 0.77 -17.57
N LEU A 154 5.01 0.72 -18.90
CA LEU A 154 6.01 1.43 -19.71
C LEU A 154 5.50 2.79 -20.20
N ASP A 155 4.22 3.07 -19.95
CA ASP A 155 3.60 4.34 -20.28
C ASP A 155 3.82 5.32 -19.13
N LEU A 156 4.35 6.49 -19.43
CA LEU A 156 4.67 7.52 -18.43
C LEU A 156 3.53 8.52 -18.24
N SER A 157 2.42 8.41 -18.98
CA SER A 157 1.27 9.31 -18.83
C SER A 157 0.64 9.18 -17.44
N THR A 158 0.17 10.25 -16.88
CA THR A 158 -0.64 10.30 -15.66
C THR A 158 -2.10 9.99 -15.98
N ALA A 159 -2.94 9.83 -14.95
CA ALA A 159 -4.39 9.90 -15.07
C ALA A 159 -4.83 11.35 -14.86
N ALA A 160 -4.61 12.20 -15.88
CA ALA A 160 -4.92 13.62 -15.86
C ALA A 160 -6.38 13.87 -16.24
N ALA A 161 -7.14 14.63 -15.44
CA ALA A 161 -8.55 14.97 -15.67
C ALA A 161 -8.84 16.48 -15.54
N GLY A 162 -9.96 16.95 -16.10
CA GLY A 162 -10.34 18.36 -16.10
C GLY A 162 -9.43 19.22 -16.98
N ASP A 163 -8.89 20.28 -16.40
CA ASP A 163 -7.92 21.19 -17.02
C ASP A 163 -6.46 20.70 -16.87
N ALA A 164 -6.25 19.52 -16.25
CA ALA A 164 -4.92 18.93 -16.12
C ALA A 164 -4.32 18.60 -17.49
N ARG A 165 -3.00 18.68 -17.58
CA ARG A 165 -2.25 18.48 -18.82
C ARG A 165 -1.22 17.37 -18.64
N ASP A 166 -1.38 16.26 -19.33
CA ASP A 166 -0.33 15.25 -19.41
C ASP A 166 0.67 15.61 -20.50
N LEU A 167 1.96 15.59 -20.18
CA LEU A 167 3.04 15.99 -21.10
C LEU A 167 3.97 14.82 -21.46
N ALA A 168 3.64 13.59 -21.07
CA ALA A 168 4.56 12.46 -21.12
C ALA A 168 4.93 12.01 -22.55
N ASP A 169 4.04 12.23 -23.52
CA ASP A 169 4.27 11.94 -24.94
C ASP A 169 4.47 13.20 -25.80
N GLY A 170 4.55 14.38 -25.16
CA GLY A 170 4.62 15.68 -25.82
C GLY A 170 3.29 16.16 -26.43
N SER A 171 2.18 15.46 -26.18
CA SER A 171 0.83 16.00 -26.36
C SER A 171 0.42 16.84 -25.14
N ASP A 172 -0.69 17.55 -25.25
CA ASP A 172 -1.26 18.38 -24.19
C ASP A 172 -2.65 17.86 -23.83
N ASP A 173 -2.73 16.54 -23.67
CA ASP A 173 -4.00 15.84 -23.68
C ASP A 173 -4.41 15.43 -22.27
N VAL A 174 -5.70 15.56 -22.00
CA VAL A 174 -6.35 14.96 -20.84
C VAL A 174 -6.42 13.45 -21.09
N THR A 175 -5.86 12.66 -20.19
CA THR A 175 -5.72 11.20 -20.36
C THR A 175 -6.77 10.40 -19.60
N HIS A 176 -7.58 11.06 -18.77
CA HIS A 176 -8.54 10.44 -17.87
C HIS A 176 -9.87 11.20 -17.82
N PRO A 177 -11.03 10.50 -17.69
CA PRO A 177 -12.31 11.17 -17.56
C PRO A 177 -12.46 11.95 -16.26
N GLY A 178 -13.34 12.95 -16.32
CA GLY A 178 -13.75 13.79 -15.19
C GLY A 178 -13.47 15.26 -15.46
N GLU A 179 -14.20 16.13 -14.77
CA GLU A 179 -14.07 17.58 -14.92
C GLU A 179 -12.97 18.17 -14.02
N GLY A 180 -12.27 17.34 -13.24
CA GLY A 180 -11.18 17.79 -12.36
C GLY A 180 -11.63 18.58 -11.13
N THR A 181 -12.93 18.71 -10.90
CA THR A 181 -13.53 19.41 -9.75
C THR A 181 -13.53 18.55 -8.48
N ASP A 182 -13.48 19.22 -7.32
CA ASP A 182 -13.53 18.57 -6.01
C ASP A 182 -14.76 17.65 -5.89
N GLY A 183 -14.52 16.39 -5.50
CA GLY A 183 -15.58 15.43 -5.22
C GLY A 183 -16.41 15.04 -6.44
N TYR A 184 -15.85 15.13 -7.66
CA TYR A 184 -16.55 14.81 -8.90
C TYR A 184 -17.09 13.36 -8.94
N TRP A 185 -16.30 12.40 -8.46
CA TRP A 185 -16.70 10.99 -8.41
C TRP A 185 -17.46 10.67 -7.13
N ALA A 186 -18.38 9.71 -7.21
CA ALA A 186 -19.21 9.25 -6.10
C ALA A 186 -19.23 7.72 -6.03
N GLU A 187 -19.63 7.17 -4.89
CA GLU A 187 -19.76 5.73 -4.67
C GLU A 187 -20.60 5.02 -5.74
N GLY A 188 -20.12 3.85 -6.19
CA GLY A 188 -20.87 2.94 -7.07
C GLY A 188 -21.09 3.46 -8.49
N VAL A 189 -20.31 4.45 -8.94
CA VAL A 189 -20.40 4.95 -10.32
C VAL A 189 -19.61 4.03 -11.25
N THR A 190 -20.26 3.57 -12.31
CA THR A 190 -19.62 2.78 -13.38
C THR A 190 -19.37 3.65 -14.61
N TYR A 191 -18.16 3.59 -15.16
CA TYR A 191 -17.76 4.28 -16.40
C TYR A 191 -17.23 3.28 -17.42
N THR A 192 -17.73 3.36 -18.66
CA THR A 192 -17.23 2.56 -19.78
C THR A 192 -16.47 3.45 -20.75
N ASN A 193 -15.22 3.11 -21.02
CA ASN A 193 -14.37 3.82 -21.96
C ASN A 193 -14.97 3.78 -23.37
N GLY A 194 -15.05 4.93 -24.05
CA GLY A 194 -15.67 5.05 -25.37
C GLY A 194 -17.17 5.33 -25.39
N ASP A 195 -17.93 5.04 -24.31
CA ASP A 195 -19.40 5.17 -24.31
C ASP A 195 -19.87 6.63 -24.50
N ASN A 196 -19.05 7.59 -24.09
CA ASN A 196 -19.32 9.02 -24.25
C ASN A 196 -18.71 9.62 -25.54
N GLY A 197 -18.26 8.78 -26.48
CA GLY A 197 -17.65 9.19 -27.74
C GLY A 197 -16.15 9.55 -27.65
N THR A 198 -15.56 9.44 -26.46
CA THR A 198 -14.12 9.59 -26.21
C THR A 198 -13.56 8.27 -25.70
N VAL A 199 -12.51 7.79 -26.37
CA VAL A 199 -11.71 6.65 -25.90
C VAL A 199 -10.48 7.23 -25.21
N TRP A 200 -10.44 7.10 -23.89
CA TRP A 200 -9.36 7.58 -23.04
C TRP A 200 -8.09 6.75 -23.22
N HIS A 201 -6.97 7.43 -23.09
CA HIS A 201 -5.62 6.90 -23.31
C HIS A 201 -5.33 5.66 -22.44
N GLY A 202 -4.54 4.73 -22.98
CA GLY A 202 -4.12 3.51 -22.28
C GLY A 202 -5.21 2.44 -22.05
N GLY A 203 -6.48 2.74 -22.34
CA GLY A 203 -7.59 1.80 -22.24
C GLY A 203 -8.09 1.27 -23.59
N THR A 204 -8.64 0.05 -23.59
CA THR A 204 -9.44 -0.44 -24.73
C THR A 204 -10.84 0.16 -24.74
N ASP A 205 -11.36 0.45 -25.93
CA ASP A 205 -12.78 0.81 -26.15
C ASP A 205 -13.71 -0.27 -25.57
N GLY A 206 -14.73 0.15 -24.83
CA GLY A 206 -15.66 -0.73 -24.11
C GLY A 206 -15.16 -1.30 -22.78
N ALA A 207 -13.95 -0.96 -22.31
CA ALA A 207 -13.50 -1.34 -20.97
C ALA A 207 -14.30 -0.59 -19.89
N THR A 208 -14.68 -1.28 -18.82
CA THR A 208 -15.50 -0.70 -17.74
C THR A 208 -14.71 -0.62 -16.44
N ARG A 209 -14.87 0.48 -15.72
CA ARG A 209 -14.38 0.71 -14.35
C ARG A 209 -15.53 1.10 -13.44
N GLU A 210 -15.42 0.74 -12.17
CA GLU A 210 -16.28 1.22 -11.10
C GLU A 210 -15.43 2.09 -10.18
N THR A 211 -16.00 3.17 -9.66
CA THR A 211 -15.31 4.06 -8.72
C THR A 211 -14.85 3.30 -7.48
N ALA A 212 -13.64 3.62 -7.04
CA ALA A 212 -13.05 3.15 -5.80
C ALA A 212 -12.85 4.33 -4.83
N GLN A 213 -12.64 4.03 -3.55
CA GLN A 213 -12.37 5.04 -2.53
C GLN A 213 -10.86 5.13 -2.31
N ASN A 214 -10.31 6.34 -2.19
CA ASN A 214 -8.95 6.54 -1.72
C ASN A 214 -8.78 5.98 -0.30
N LEU A 215 -7.55 5.68 0.10
CA LEU A 215 -7.24 5.35 1.49
C LEU A 215 -7.56 6.54 2.40
N GLN A 216 -8.10 6.22 3.59
CA GLN A 216 -8.44 7.21 4.59
C GLN A 216 -7.18 7.84 5.16
N GLU A 217 -7.07 9.16 5.06
CA GLU A 217 -5.94 9.90 5.64
C GLU A 217 -5.90 9.69 7.16
N GLN A 218 -4.77 9.16 7.65
CA GLN A 218 -4.50 9.00 9.08
C GLN A 218 -3.83 10.24 9.67
N HIS A 219 -2.94 10.87 8.89
CA HIS A 219 -2.30 12.14 9.19
C HIS A 219 -2.29 13.01 7.93
N ALA A 220 -2.43 14.31 8.10
CA ALA A 220 -2.09 15.24 7.04
C ALA A 220 -0.62 15.01 6.62
N PRO A 221 -0.25 15.25 5.35
CA PRO A 221 1.14 15.17 4.92
C PRO A 221 2.08 15.98 5.82
N ILE A 222 3.19 15.39 6.22
CA ILE A 222 4.18 15.96 7.13
C ILE A 222 5.57 15.95 6.51
N THR A 223 6.54 16.63 7.13
CA THR A 223 7.95 16.55 6.71
C THR A 223 8.66 15.32 7.29
N MET A 224 9.83 14.95 6.75
CA MET A 224 10.70 13.90 7.30
C MET A 224 11.15 14.24 8.73
N THR A 225 11.40 15.53 9.02
CA THR A 225 11.69 15.99 10.39
C THR A 225 10.50 15.76 11.34
N GLU A 226 9.27 16.06 10.92
CA GLU A 226 8.07 15.83 11.73
C GLU A 226 7.83 14.33 11.93
N TRP A 227 7.95 13.54 10.86
CA TRP A 227 7.85 12.08 10.90
C TRP A 227 8.84 11.45 11.88
N PHE A 228 10.09 11.91 11.87
CA PHE A 228 11.12 11.38 12.77
C PHE A 228 10.75 11.55 14.25
N ASN A 229 10.01 12.62 14.57
CA ASN A 229 9.55 12.94 15.92
C ASN A 229 8.24 12.23 16.33
N LEU A 230 7.59 11.50 15.42
CA LEU A 230 6.44 10.68 15.78
C LEU A 230 6.85 9.53 16.72
N PRO A 231 5.95 9.06 17.59
CA PRO A 231 6.07 7.75 18.22
C PRO A 231 6.30 6.66 17.16
N ASN A 232 7.16 5.68 17.45
CA ASN A 232 7.53 4.65 16.47
C ASN A 232 6.33 3.86 15.92
N ASN A 233 5.33 3.59 16.76
CA ASN A 233 4.09 2.93 16.35
C ASN A 233 3.18 3.81 15.47
N GLN A 234 3.47 5.11 15.30
CA GLN A 234 2.73 6.04 14.43
C GLN A 234 3.48 6.39 13.15
N LYS A 235 4.70 5.87 12.96
CA LYS A 235 5.55 6.21 11.81
C LYS A 235 5.11 5.56 10.50
N ILE A 236 4.30 4.50 10.55
CA ILE A 236 3.82 3.78 9.37
C ILE A 236 2.31 3.93 9.28
N GLY A 237 1.81 4.32 8.10
CA GLY A 237 0.38 4.57 7.91
C GLY A 237 0.02 5.24 6.58
N ASP A 238 -1.26 5.60 6.47
CA ASP A 238 -1.88 6.18 5.27
C ASP A 238 -1.69 7.71 5.23
N PHE A 239 -0.44 8.12 5.03
CA PHE A 239 -0.07 9.52 4.89
C PHE A 239 1.25 9.69 4.13
N TRP A 240 1.52 10.93 3.69
CA TRP A 240 2.72 11.30 2.96
C TRP A 240 3.78 11.94 3.87
N VAL A 241 5.05 11.63 3.62
CA VAL A 241 6.22 12.21 4.32
C VAL A 241 7.14 12.88 3.31
N MET A 242 7.30 14.20 3.41
CA MET A 242 8.11 15.00 2.50
C MET A 242 9.53 15.22 3.02
N ASP A 243 10.52 14.75 2.28
CA ASP A 243 11.94 15.06 2.49
C ASP A 243 12.18 16.55 2.24
N GLN A 244 12.44 17.30 3.31
CA GLN A 244 12.69 18.74 3.23
C GLN A 244 14.05 19.12 2.62
N GLU A 245 14.90 18.17 2.25
CA GLU A 245 16.16 18.43 1.53
C GLU A 245 15.97 18.39 0.00
N THR A 246 15.07 17.53 -0.49
CA THR A 246 14.89 17.27 -1.93
C THR A 246 13.51 17.61 -2.48
N GLY A 247 12.49 17.69 -1.62
CA GLY A 247 11.09 17.92 -2.01
C GLY A 247 10.34 16.65 -2.45
N TRP A 248 10.98 15.47 -2.37
CA TRP A 248 10.28 14.19 -2.59
C TRP A 248 9.35 13.88 -1.41
N ALA A 249 8.09 13.61 -1.69
CA ALA A 249 7.09 13.08 -0.78
C ALA A 249 6.94 11.58 -0.96
N TYR A 250 7.13 10.81 0.11
CA TYR A 250 7.09 9.36 0.15
C TYR A 250 5.82 8.88 0.84
N TRP A 251 5.18 7.84 0.31
CA TRP A 251 4.04 7.20 0.98
C TRP A 251 4.54 6.38 2.18
N ALA A 252 3.94 6.57 3.37
CA ALA A 252 4.42 6.01 4.63
C ALA A 252 3.97 4.55 4.90
N SER A 253 3.53 3.83 3.88
CA SER A 253 3.21 2.41 3.94
C SER A 253 3.46 1.75 2.58
N MET A 254 3.30 0.42 2.49
CA MET A 254 3.19 -0.22 1.17
C MET A 254 1.80 0.09 0.61
N LEU A 255 1.72 0.46 -0.67
CA LEU A 255 0.44 0.63 -1.35
C LEU A 255 0.04 -0.70 -1.97
N GLU A 256 -1.00 -1.35 -1.45
CA GLU A 256 -1.43 -2.68 -1.90
C GLU A 256 -2.15 -2.60 -3.26
N PRO A 257 -2.26 -3.73 -4.00
CA PRO A 257 -3.05 -3.81 -5.22
C PRO A 257 -4.48 -3.26 -5.06
N GLU A 258 -4.96 -2.55 -6.08
CA GLU A 258 -6.29 -1.94 -6.13
C GLU A 258 -6.53 -0.80 -5.12
N GLU A 259 -5.48 -0.34 -4.44
CA GLU A 259 -5.55 0.82 -3.54
C GLU A 259 -5.08 2.10 -4.22
N ALA A 260 -5.58 3.23 -3.71
CA ALA A 260 -5.02 4.54 -3.99
C ALA A 260 -4.70 5.28 -2.70
N THR A 261 -3.58 5.98 -2.66
CA THR A 261 -3.16 6.78 -1.49
C THR A 261 -4.21 7.82 -1.13
N SER A 262 -4.12 8.37 0.09
CA SER A 262 -4.74 9.67 0.37
C SER A 262 -4.08 10.77 -0.48
N TYR A 263 -4.69 11.96 -0.49
CA TYR A 263 -4.19 13.07 -1.30
C TYR A 263 -2.87 13.60 -0.73
N LEU A 264 -1.87 13.77 -1.60
CA LEU A 264 -0.72 14.60 -1.28
C LEU A 264 -1.13 16.07 -1.32
N LEU A 265 -1.82 16.46 -2.39
CA LEU A 265 -2.30 17.82 -2.65
C LEU A 265 -3.81 17.76 -2.91
N ASP A 266 -4.54 18.71 -2.36
CA ASP A 266 -6.02 18.81 -2.45
C ASP A 266 -6.48 20.19 -2.97
N ALA A 267 -5.59 21.21 -2.97
CA ALA A 267 -5.85 22.49 -3.62
C ALA A 267 -4.57 23.29 -3.87
N ALA A 268 -4.61 24.18 -4.85
CA ALA A 268 -3.53 25.11 -5.18
C ALA A 268 -4.08 26.54 -5.31
N GLU A 269 -4.34 27.18 -4.17
CA GLU A 269 -5.08 28.44 -4.11
C GLU A 269 -4.19 29.66 -4.37
N MET A 270 -4.61 30.54 -5.28
CA MET A 270 -3.91 31.81 -5.53
C MET A 270 -4.31 32.87 -4.50
N THR A 271 -3.34 33.67 -4.07
CA THR A 271 -3.61 34.79 -3.17
C THR A 271 -3.96 36.05 -3.95
N SER A 272 -4.70 36.97 -3.31
CA SER A 272 -4.98 38.30 -3.90
C SER A 272 -3.72 39.12 -4.20
N ALA A 273 -2.55 38.74 -3.67
CA ALA A 273 -1.30 39.45 -3.94
C ALA A 273 -0.85 39.34 -5.41
N ILE A 274 -1.36 38.35 -6.17
CA ILE A 274 -1.07 38.25 -7.60
C ILE A 274 -1.73 39.38 -8.38
N GLU A 275 -2.92 39.80 -7.97
CA GLU A 275 -3.65 40.92 -8.59
C GLU A 275 -2.90 42.24 -8.40
N ASP A 276 -2.28 42.45 -7.23
CA ASP A 276 -1.45 43.64 -6.96
C ASP A 276 -0.16 43.66 -7.81
N THR A 277 0.45 42.50 -8.04
CA THR A 277 1.68 42.39 -8.84
C THR A 277 1.40 42.54 -10.33
N VAL A 278 0.33 41.92 -10.81
CA VAL A 278 -0.05 42.00 -12.22
C VAL A 278 -0.66 43.37 -12.51
N PHE A 279 -1.64 43.84 -11.73
CA PHE A 279 -2.43 45.09 -11.80
C PHE A 279 -3.08 45.43 -13.16
N ASN A 280 -2.42 45.14 -14.28
CA ASN A 280 -2.90 45.19 -15.65
C ASN A 280 -2.07 44.25 -16.54
N GLY A 281 -2.48 43.00 -16.71
CA GLY A 281 -1.71 41.99 -17.44
C GLY A 281 -2.28 40.59 -17.27
N THR A 282 -1.46 39.57 -17.53
CA THR A 282 -1.77 38.16 -17.31
C THR A 282 -0.75 37.52 -16.39
N TYR A 283 -1.11 36.42 -15.74
CA TYR A 283 -0.16 35.53 -15.10
C TYR A 283 -0.43 34.09 -15.56
N TYR A 284 0.59 33.26 -15.45
CA TYR A 284 0.47 31.82 -15.54
C TYR A 284 1.07 31.23 -14.26
N TYR A 285 0.38 30.25 -13.70
CA TYR A 285 0.85 29.44 -12.59
C TYR A 285 0.62 27.98 -12.95
N GLY A 286 1.58 27.12 -12.62
CA GLY A 286 1.50 25.69 -12.87
C GLY A 286 2.25 24.90 -11.82
N ILE A 287 1.77 23.68 -11.58
CA ILE A 287 2.41 22.67 -10.74
C ILE A 287 2.67 21.44 -11.62
N HIS A 288 3.92 21.04 -11.70
CA HIS A 288 4.37 19.81 -12.33
C HIS A 288 4.49 18.71 -11.30
N VAL A 289 4.00 17.52 -11.62
CA VAL A 289 4.03 16.34 -10.75
C VAL A 289 4.99 15.31 -11.36
N ASP A 290 6.09 15.05 -10.67
CA ASP A 290 7.06 14.00 -10.99
C ASP A 290 6.84 12.83 -10.02
N SER A 291 7.05 11.58 -10.46
CA SER A 291 6.82 10.42 -9.60
C SER A 291 7.74 9.25 -9.90
N GLN A 292 7.94 8.42 -8.88
CA GLN A 292 8.59 7.13 -9.02
C GLN A 292 7.83 6.09 -8.21
N LEU A 293 7.46 5.01 -8.90
CA LEU A 293 6.62 3.93 -8.39
C LEU A 293 7.40 2.63 -8.59
N ILE A 294 7.82 2.00 -7.51
CA ILE A 294 8.77 0.89 -7.55
C ILE A 294 8.27 -0.29 -6.72
N SER A 295 8.75 -1.48 -7.04
CA SER A 295 8.61 -2.64 -6.16
C SER A 295 9.37 -2.41 -4.86
N PRO A 296 8.90 -2.94 -3.71
CA PRO A 296 9.61 -2.84 -2.44
C PRO A 296 11.06 -3.35 -2.49
N ASP A 297 11.33 -4.38 -3.29
CA ASP A 297 12.67 -4.98 -3.46
C ASP A 297 13.70 -4.07 -4.16
N ASN A 298 13.24 -2.94 -4.73
CA ASN A 298 14.08 -1.97 -5.43
C ASN A 298 14.16 -0.64 -4.66
N SER A 299 13.81 -0.62 -3.36
CA SER A 299 13.73 0.62 -2.57
C SER A 299 15.01 1.46 -2.61
N GLU A 300 16.18 0.84 -2.85
CA GLU A 300 17.44 1.55 -3.02
C GLU A 300 17.46 2.50 -4.23
N GLU A 301 16.55 2.38 -5.20
CA GLU A 301 16.43 3.33 -6.32
C GLU A 301 16.03 4.73 -5.83
N PHE A 302 15.34 4.82 -4.68
CA PHE A 302 14.98 6.10 -4.06
C PHE A 302 16.15 6.83 -3.41
N THR A 303 17.28 6.15 -3.17
CA THR A 303 18.48 6.75 -2.56
C THR A 303 19.67 6.81 -3.52
N ASN A 304 19.61 6.08 -4.64
CA ASN A 304 20.63 6.03 -5.69
C ASN A 304 20.31 6.94 -6.89
N ASP A 305 19.61 8.04 -6.69
CA ASP A 305 19.25 9.01 -7.76
C ASP A 305 20.28 10.14 -7.92
N GLY A 306 21.26 10.23 -7.02
CA GLY A 306 22.32 11.25 -7.04
C GLY A 306 21.96 12.55 -6.30
N GLU A 307 20.82 12.61 -5.62
CA GLU A 307 20.42 13.71 -4.75
C GLU A 307 20.92 13.47 -3.30
N ASN A 308 20.99 14.55 -2.51
CA ASN A 308 21.35 14.45 -1.09
C ASN A 308 20.07 14.47 -0.25
N HIS A 309 19.56 13.30 0.07
CA HIS A 309 18.35 13.12 0.88
C HIS A 309 18.57 13.40 2.37
N ASP A 310 17.47 13.60 3.09
CA ASP A 310 17.47 13.55 4.56
C ASP A 310 18.12 12.25 5.06
N SER A 311 18.97 12.37 6.08
CA SER A 311 19.70 11.25 6.69
C SER A 311 18.81 10.12 7.26
N ASN A 312 17.52 10.39 7.46
CA ASN A 312 16.55 9.43 7.97
C ASN A 312 15.84 8.63 6.86
N LEU A 313 16.10 8.91 5.57
CA LEU A 313 15.40 8.24 4.47
C LEU A 313 15.61 6.72 4.48
N ASP A 314 16.83 6.23 4.66
CA ASP A 314 17.09 4.77 4.72
C ASP A 314 16.27 4.09 5.84
N TYR A 315 16.19 4.74 7.00
CA TYR A 315 15.42 4.25 8.15
C TYR A 315 13.90 4.30 7.89
N PHE A 316 13.42 5.32 7.18
CA PHE A 316 12.04 5.40 6.72
C PHE A 316 11.69 4.25 5.77
N LEU A 317 12.52 4.00 4.75
CA LEU A 317 12.28 2.96 3.75
C LEU A 317 12.29 1.56 4.36
N GLU A 318 13.24 1.28 5.26
CA GLU A 318 13.26 0.05 6.04
C GLU A 318 11.99 -0.11 6.88
N GLY A 319 11.52 0.95 7.53
CA GLY A 319 10.28 0.95 8.30
C GLY A 319 9.05 0.60 7.45
N VAL A 320 8.96 1.16 6.24
CA VAL A 320 7.88 0.85 5.29
C VAL A 320 7.93 -0.62 4.87
N GLN A 321 9.10 -1.15 4.54
CA GLN A 321 9.28 -2.55 4.17
C GLN A 321 8.92 -3.51 5.31
N ASN A 322 9.31 -3.16 6.53
CA ASN A 322 9.03 -3.93 7.73
C ASN A 322 7.59 -3.77 8.23
N ASN A 323 6.86 -2.80 7.67
CA ASN A 323 5.53 -2.39 8.08
C ASN A 323 5.44 -1.97 9.56
N ALA A 324 6.58 -1.53 10.12
CA ALA A 324 6.73 -0.97 11.45
C ALA A 324 8.14 -0.39 11.58
N VAL A 325 8.27 0.60 12.47
CA VAL A 325 9.56 1.09 12.95
C VAL A 325 9.78 0.49 14.33
N ASP A 326 10.78 -0.37 14.50
CA ASP A 326 11.07 -1.02 15.79
C ASP A 326 11.81 -0.08 16.76
N ASP A 327 11.66 -0.31 18.08
CA ASP A 327 12.24 0.56 19.12
C ASP A 327 13.77 0.47 19.22
N ASP A 328 14.32 -0.69 18.87
CA ASP A 328 15.76 -0.95 18.77
C ASP A 328 16.04 -1.89 17.58
N PHE A 329 17.18 -1.69 16.93
CA PHE A 329 17.67 -2.60 15.90
C PHE A 329 18.00 -3.96 16.51
N GLY A 330 17.52 -5.05 15.91
CA GLY A 330 17.88 -6.39 16.37
C GLY A 330 17.04 -7.53 15.84
N ASN A 331 15.80 -7.26 15.42
CA ASN A 331 14.98 -8.26 14.74
C ASN A 331 15.42 -8.44 13.27
N PRO A 332 15.39 -9.66 12.74
CA PRO A 332 15.59 -9.93 11.32
C PRO A 332 14.69 -9.10 10.40
N ALA A 333 15.11 -8.92 9.14
CA ALA A 333 14.29 -8.28 8.12
C ALA A 333 12.97 -9.04 7.90
N TYR A 334 11.95 -8.35 7.38
CA TYR A 334 10.61 -8.93 7.24
C TYR A 334 10.55 -10.19 6.36
N ASP A 335 11.43 -10.30 5.38
CA ASP A 335 11.55 -11.38 4.39
C ASP A 335 12.61 -12.43 4.75
N GLU A 336 13.44 -12.17 5.75
CA GLU A 336 14.44 -13.12 6.24
C GLU A 336 13.77 -14.22 7.05
N ASN A 337 13.87 -15.46 6.57
CA ASN A 337 13.38 -16.62 7.31
C ASN A 337 14.35 -17.00 8.44
N SER A 338 14.01 -16.62 9.66
CA SER A 338 14.86 -16.81 10.84
C SER A 338 14.26 -17.79 11.86
N ALA A 339 15.09 -18.25 12.80
CA ALA A 339 14.64 -19.15 13.86
C ALA A 339 13.87 -18.36 14.94
N PRO A 340 12.95 -19.00 15.71
CA PRO A 340 12.22 -18.31 16.77
C PRO A 340 13.11 -17.65 17.84
N SER A 341 14.33 -18.17 18.04
CA SER A 341 15.32 -17.62 18.97
C SER A 341 15.95 -16.31 18.53
N ASP A 342 15.83 -15.94 17.25
CA ASP A 342 16.45 -14.76 16.67
C ASP A 342 15.58 -13.51 16.84
N PHE A 343 14.31 -13.69 17.19
CA PHE A 343 13.36 -12.60 17.41
C PHE A 343 13.32 -12.16 18.87
N SER A 344 13.19 -10.85 19.08
CA SER A 344 12.90 -10.20 20.37
C SER A 344 11.55 -9.51 20.26
N PHE A 345 10.48 -10.21 20.63
CA PHE A 345 9.09 -9.75 20.41
C PHE A 345 8.76 -8.47 21.19
N HIS A 346 9.33 -8.29 22.37
CA HIS A 346 9.16 -7.09 23.19
C HIS A 346 9.74 -5.80 22.58
N LEU A 347 10.56 -5.91 21.51
CA LEU A 347 11.09 -4.76 20.76
C LEU A 347 10.26 -4.44 19.51
N MET A 348 9.31 -5.31 19.14
CA MET A 348 8.48 -5.12 17.95
C MET A 348 7.35 -4.13 18.24
N ASN A 349 7.15 -3.20 17.31
CA ASN A 349 5.95 -2.37 17.31
C ASN A 349 4.78 -3.10 16.61
N PRO A 350 3.52 -2.91 17.07
CA PRO A 350 2.34 -3.46 16.41
C PRO A 350 2.31 -3.18 14.90
N GLY A 351 1.92 -4.18 14.11
CA GLY A 351 1.91 -4.12 12.65
C GLY A 351 3.15 -4.73 11.98
N ARG A 352 4.25 -4.93 12.72
CA ARG A 352 5.50 -5.51 12.20
C ARG A 352 5.26 -6.83 11.46
N ILE A 353 5.71 -6.92 10.20
CA ILE A 353 5.73 -8.17 9.43
C ILE A 353 7.09 -8.85 9.66
N PHE A 354 7.10 -10.17 9.85
CA PHE A 354 8.34 -10.93 10.03
C PHE A 354 8.18 -12.39 9.59
N THR A 355 9.28 -13.05 9.20
CA THR A 355 9.27 -14.44 8.76
C THR A 355 9.98 -15.35 9.76
N MET A 356 9.21 -16.19 10.45
CA MET A 356 9.71 -17.08 11.49
C MET A 356 9.38 -18.53 11.14
N ALA A 357 10.41 -19.39 11.08
CA ALA A 357 10.26 -20.82 10.86
C ALA A 357 9.41 -21.19 9.61
N ASN A 358 9.70 -20.53 8.48
CA ASN A 358 9.05 -20.67 7.17
C ASN A 358 7.59 -20.18 7.10
N GLU A 359 7.11 -19.45 8.11
CA GLU A 359 5.81 -18.81 8.09
C GLU A 359 5.99 -17.30 8.29
N GLN A 360 5.28 -16.51 7.49
CA GLN A 360 5.25 -15.07 7.66
C GLN A 360 4.11 -14.67 8.59
N TYR A 361 4.42 -13.83 9.56
CA TYR A 361 3.52 -13.37 10.59
C TYR A 361 3.45 -11.85 10.61
N ARG A 362 2.42 -11.36 11.29
CA ARG A 362 2.23 -9.99 11.71
C ARG A 362 2.16 -9.95 13.22
N TYR A 363 2.92 -9.06 13.83
CA TYR A 363 2.87 -8.78 15.26
C TYR A 363 1.65 -7.90 15.56
N LEU A 364 0.82 -8.33 16.52
CA LEU A 364 -0.45 -7.65 16.82
C LEU A 364 -0.38 -6.80 18.08
N GLU A 365 0.18 -7.33 19.17
CA GLU A 365 0.32 -6.59 20.42
C GLU A 365 1.24 -7.29 21.42
N ASP A 366 1.76 -6.49 22.36
CA ASP A 366 2.28 -6.96 23.64
C ASP A 366 1.09 -7.15 24.60
N MET A 367 0.87 -8.38 25.04
CA MET A 367 -0.17 -8.74 26.01
C MET A 367 0.31 -8.66 27.47
N GLY A 368 1.56 -8.25 27.70
CA GLY A 368 2.19 -8.18 29.01
C GLY A 368 2.71 -9.53 29.50
N ASP A 369 3.50 -9.50 30.57
CA ASP A 369 4.12 -10.68 31.20
C ASP A 369 4.90 -11.56 30.20
N GLY A 370 5.54 -10.95 29.19
CA GLY A 370 6.28 -11.63 28.13
C GLY A 370 5.39 -12.35 27.11
N ASN A 371 4.10 -12.04 27.05
CA ASN A 371 3.17 -12.65 26.11
C ASN A 371 2.89 -11.74 24.93
N HIS A 372 2.84 -12.31 23.73
CA HIS A 372 2.78 -11.57 22.49
C HIS A 372 1.75 -12.18 21.56
N MET A 373 0.82 -11.38 21.03
CA MET A 373 -0.14 -11.87 20.05
C MET A 373 0.41 -11.66 18.64
N ILE A 374 0.34 -12.72 17.83
CA ILE A 374 0.71 -12.68 16.41
C ILE A 374 -0.36 -13.35 15.56
N ILE A 375 -0.40 -13.01 14.29
CA ILE A 375 -1.27 -13.63 13.30
C ILE A 375 -0.49 -13.99 12.05
N ARG A 376 -0.84 -15.08 11.39
CA ARG A 376 -0.27 -15.39 10.07
C ARG A 376 -0.54 -14.22 9.12
N ASN A 377 0.46 -13.78 8.37
CA ASN A 377 0.30 -12.59 7.54
C ASN A 377 -0.70 -12.83 6.39
N ASP A 378 -0.65 -14.01 5.78
CA ASP A 378 -1.63 -14.47 4.79
C ASP A 378 -2.67 -15.43 5.41
N ALA A 379 -3.84 -15.56 4.79
CA ALA A 379 -4.88 -16.51 5.14
C ALA A 379 -4.69 -17.84 4.40
N ILE A 380 -5.07 -18.93 5.05
CA ILE A 380 -5.21 -20.25 4.46
C ILE A 380 -6.49 -20.25 3.61
N ARG A 381 -6.32 -20.39 2.29
CA ARG A 381 -7.39 -20.28 1.29
C ARG A 381 -8.23 -21.55 1.19
N ASN A 382 -9.42 -21.43 0.60
CA ASN A 382 -10.35 -22.54 0.35
C ASN A 382 -10.84 -23.22 1.64
N VAL A 383 -11.04 -22.45 2.70
CA VAL A 383 -11.53 -22.95 3.99
C VAL A 383 -12.82 -22.23 4.36
N SER A 384 -13.86 -23.00 4.64
CA SER A 384 -15.15 -22.45 5.07
C SER A 384 -15.11 -22.06 6.56
N TRP A 385 -16.06 -21.24 7.00
CA TRP A 385 -16.20 -20.92 8.42
C TRP A 385 -16.49 -22.19 9.25
N ASN A 386 -17.29 -23.11 8.70
CA ASN A 386 -17.62 -24.37 9.37
C ASN A 386 -16.42 -25.30 9.53
N ASP A 387 -15.45 -25.24 8.62
CA ASP A 387 -14.23 -26.06 8.65
C ASP A 387 -13.06 -25.37 9.37
N GLN A 388 -13.24 -24.11 9.80
CA GLN A 388 -12.17 -23.26 10.34
C GLN A 388 -11.42 -23.90 11.51
N GLU A 389 -12.16 -24.49 12.45
CA GLU A 389 -11.58 -25.13 13.63
C GLU A 389 -10.66 -26.31 13.26
N THR A 390 -11.07 -27.10 12.26
CA THR A 390 -10.29 -28.25 11.81
C THR A 390 -9.00 -27.79 11.15
N GLU A 391 -9.06 -26.73 10.34
CA GLU A 391 -7.88 -26.18 9.70
C GLU A 391 -6.89 -25.57 10.71
N LEU A 392 -7.39 -24.82 11.70
CA LEU A 392 -6.56 -24.23 12.75
C LEU A 392 -5.77 -25.31 13.53
N ILE A 393 -6.43 -26.44 13.84
CA ILE A 393 -5.78 -27.59 14.49
C ILE A 393 -4.73 -28.22 13.57
N SER A 394 -5.07 -28.41 12.29
CA SER A 394 -4.17 -29.00 11.29
C SER A 394 -2.91 -28.16 11.09
N TRP A 395 -3.07 -26.85 10.89
CA TRP A 395 -1.97 -25.91 10.69
C TRP A 395 -1.09 -25.83 11.93
N TYR A 396 -1.68 -25.68 13.12
CA TYR A 396 -0.91 -25.64 14.38
C TYR A 396 -0.06 -26.90 14.56
N GLY A 397 -0.61 -28.07 14.24
CA GLY A 397 0.11 -29.35 14.32
C GLY A 397 1.30 -29.49 13.36
N GLN A 398 1.38 -28.65 12.32
CA GLN A 398 2.47 -28.64 11.34
C GLN A 398 3.55 -27.59 11.63
N LEU A 399 3.31 -26.68 12.58
CA LEU A 399 4.29 -25.68 12.97
C LEU A 399 5.58 -26.30 13.50
N ASP A 400 6.68 -25.56 13.36
CA ASP A 400 7.96 -25.94 13.95
C ASP A 400 7.79 -26.19 15.47
N PRO A 401 8.34 -27.28 16.02
CA PRO A 401 8.22 -27.59 17.44
C PRO A 401 8.69 -26.47 18.38
N ALA A 402 9.66 -25.65 17.96
CA ALA A 402 10.11 -24.50 18.73
C ALA A 402 9.02 -23.42 18.82
N VAL A 403 8.26 -23.19 17.75
CA VAL A 403 7.10 -22.28 17.77
C VAL A 403 6.00 -22.84 18.66
N GLN A 404 5.65 -24.13 18.52
CA GLN A 404 4.64 -24.78 19.36
C GLN A 404 4.98 -24.69 20.86
N ALA A 405 6.27 -24.77 21.21
CA ALA A 405 6.73 -24.67 22.60
C ALA A 405 6.48 -23.28 23.23
N MET A 406 6.48 -22.21 22.41
CA MET A 406 6.23 -20.84 22.85
C MET A 406 4.73 -20.53 23.03
N VAL A 407 3.86 -21.25 22.30
CA VAL A 407 2.42 -20.98 22.27
C VAL A 407 1.76 -21.17 23.62
N GLN A 408 1.04 -20.15 24.07
CA GLN A 408 0.30 -20.12 25.33
C GLN A 408 -1.09 -20.75 25.21
N PRO A 409 -1.64 -21.28 26.31
CA PRO A 409 -2.97 -21.86 26.30
C PRO A 409 -4.06 -20.78 26.22
N VAL A 410 -5.03 -20.97 25.32
CA VAL A 410 -6.26 -20.19 25.20
C VAL A 410 -7.48 -21.05 25.55
N ALA A 411 -8.67 -20.45 25.63
CA ALA A 411 -9.90 -21.16 25.95
C ALA A 411 -10.10 -22.41 25.06
N ASN A 412 -10.63 -23.49 25.65
CA ASN A 412 -10.93 -24.71 24.89
C ASN A 412 -12.13 -24.51 23.95
N GLU A 413 -13.07 -23.65 24.35
CA GLU A 413 -14.23 -23.22 23.59
C GLU A 413 -14.43 -21.71 23.84
N PHE A 414 -14.80 -20.96 22.82
CA PHE A 414 -15.06 -19.52 22.91
C PHE A 414 -16.56 -19.26 23.05
N THR A 415 -16.92 -18.32 23.93
CA THR A 415 -18.30 -17.80 24.02
C THR A 415 -18.39 -16.56 23.14
N THR A 416 -18.81 -16.74 21.89
CA THR A 416 -18.66 -15.72 20.84
C THR A 416 -19.81 -14.72 20.75
N GLY A 417 -20.98 -15.05 21.30
CA GLY A 417 -22.22 -14.32 21.04
C GLY A 417 -22.67 -14.42 19.57
N GLU A 418 -23.62 -13.59 19.17
CA GLU A 418 -24.08 -13.42 17.78
C GLU A 418 -24.55 -11.99 17.57
N VAL A 419 -24.21 -11.37 16.43
CA VAL A 419 -24.70 -10.02 16.07
C VAL A 419 -24.95 -9.91 14.56
N ALA A 420 -26.07 -9.29 14.17
CA ALA A 420 -26.41 -9.07 12.77
C ALA A 420 -25.58 -7.94 12.15
N ASP A 421 -25.25 -8.08 10.87
CA ASP A 421 -24.50 -7.06 10.12
C ASP A 421 -25.11 -5.66 10.24
N GLY A 422 -26.42 -5.56 10.00
CA GLY A 422 -27.16 -4.30 10.02
C GLY A 422 -27.37 -3.69 11.40
N ASP A 423 -27.03 -4.41 12.47
CA ASP A 423 -27.12 -3.91 13.85
C ASP A 423 -25.80 -3.30 14.33
N VAL A 424 -24.70 -3.45 13.58
CA VAL A 424 -23.39 -2.91 13.93
C VAL A 424 -23.18 -1.54 13.28
N THR A 425 -22.79 -0.56 14.10
CA THR A 425 -22.37 0.76 13.64
C THR A 425 -20.85 0.89 13.69
N PHE A 426 -20.29 1.64 12.75
CA PHE A 426 -18.84 1.77 12.57
C PHE A 426 -18.35 3.21 12.77
N THR A 427 -17.08 3.35 13.11
CA THR A 427 -16.35 4.63 13.20
C THR A 427 -14.98 4.51 12.54
N GLY A 428 -14.40 5.65 12.15
CA GLY A 428 -13.05 5.74 11.61
C GLY A 428 -12.93 5.27 10.15
N GLY A 429 -13.99 5.41 9.36
CA GLY A 429 -14.03 5.02 7.95
C GLY A 429 -15.08 3.94 7.66
N THR A 430 -15.23 3.62 6.38
CA THR A 430 -16.19 2.63 5.89
C THR A 430 -15.95 1.28 6.55
N ARG A 431 -16.92 0.81 7.35
CA ARG A 431 -16.90 -0.51 7.99
C ARG A 431 -15.58 -0.84 8.72
N TRP A 432 -14.96 0.19 9.31
CA TRP A 432 -13.65 0.11 9.96
C TRP A 432 -13.75 -0.47 11.37
N ILE A 433 -14.11 0.32 12.38
CA ILE A 433 -14.17 -0.14 13.79
C ILE A 433 -15.61 -0.16 14.30
N PRO A 434 -16.15 -1.32 14.73
CA PRO A 434 -17.44 -1.40 15.41
C PRO A 434 -17.45 -0.54 16.69
N ASN A 435 -18.48 0.28 16.90
CA ASN A 435 -18.57 1.19 18.04
C ASN A 435 -19.77 0.95 18.99
N ASN A 436 -20.50 -0.15 18.78
CA ASN A 436 -21.71 -0.49 19.54
C ASN A 436 -21.82 -1.98 19.89
N LEU A 437 -20.70 -2.72 19.94
CA LEU A 437 -20.72 -4.12 20.37
C LEU A 437 -21.10 -4.22 21.85
N GLU A 438 -21.96 -5.18 22.19
CA GLU A 438 -22.42 -5.44 23.55
C GLU A 438 -22.46 -6.95 23.86
N GLY A 439 -22.66 -7.29 25.15
CA GLY A 439 -22.87 -8.68 25.59
C GLY A 439 -21.70 -9.61 25.28
N ASP A 440 -22.02 -10.86 24.96
CA ASP A 440 -21.02 -11.90 24.68
C ASP A 440 -20.13 -11.55 23.47
N VAL A 441 -20.66 -10.83 22.47
CA VAL A 441 -19.86 -10.40 21.31
C VAL A 441 -18.76 -9.43 21.73
N ALA A 442 -19.07 -8.45 22.59
CA ALA A 442 -18.07 -7.51 23.10
C ALA A 442 -17.08 -8.15 24.08
N LEU A 443 -17.49 -9.21 24.78
CA LEU A 443 -16.68 -9.92 25.76
C LEU A 443 -15.81 -11.03 25.16
N ASP A 444 -16.04 -11.42 23.90
CA ASP A 444 -15.25 -12.41 23.17
C ASP A 444 -13.86 -11.87 22.78
N ILE A 445 -13.06 -11.48 23.77
CA ILE A 445 -11.66 -11.07 23.61
C ILE A 445 -10.76 -12.26 23.97
N THR A 446 -9.82 -12.59 23.10
CA THR A 446 -8.91 -13.72 23.33
C THR A 446 -7.93 -13.39 24.45
N GLN A 447 -7.78 -14.32 25.40
CA GLN A 447 -6.90 -14.20 26.57
C GLN A 447 -6.20 -15.54 26.85
N ILE A 448 -5.12 -15.48 27.62
CA ILE A 448 -4.44 -16.66 28.15
C ILE A 448 -5.30 -17.30 29.24
N VAL A 449 -5.48 -18.62 29.16
CA VAL A 449 -6.29 -19.40 30.11
C VAL A 449 -5.44 -20.54 30.68
N SER A 450 -5.12 -20.49 31.97
CA SER A 450 -4.24 -21.46 32.64
C SER A 450 -4.69 -22.93 32.56
N GLY A 451 -5.98 -23.20 32.32
CA GLY A 451 -6.55 -24.54 32.07
C GLY A 451 -6.97 -24.79 30.62
N GLY A 452 -6.54 -23.92 29.71
CA GLY A 452 -6.84 -23.97 28.28
C GLY A 452 -5.94 -24.93 27.50
N THR A 453 -6.04 -24.85 26.17
CA THR A 453 -5.23 -25.63 25.24
C THR A 453 -4.25 -24.71 24.50
N ARG A 454 -3.02 -25.16 24.29
CA ARG A 454 -2.06 -24.49 23.39
C ARG A 454 -2.44 -24.79 21.95
N ARG A 455 -2.90 -23.79 21.22
CA ARG A 455 -3.51 -23.96 19.89
C ARG A 455 -3.53 -22.64 19.13
N ALA A 456 -3.71 -22.74 17.82
CA ALA A 456 -4.16 -21.61 17.02
C ALA A 456 -5.65 -21.30 17.26
N PHE A 457 -6.01 -20.04 17.02
CA PHE A 457 -7.38 -19.55 17.08
C PHE A 457 -7.65 -18.56 15.93
N ALA A 458 -8.93 -18.32 15.64
CA ALA A 458 -9.34 -17.22 14.77
C ALA A 458 -9.78 -16.04 15.62
N LEU A 459 -9.45 -14.82 15.21
CA LEU A 459 -9.87 -13.59 15.91
C LEU A 459 -11.40 -13.41 15.88
N SER A 460 -11.96 -12.81 16.92
CA SER A 460 -13.35 -12.38 16.95
C SER A 460 -13.52 -10.98 16.37
N LEU A 461 -14.76 -10.56 16.19
CA LEU A 461 -15.10 -9.18 15.88
C LEU A 461 -14.59 -8.21 16.94
N ALA A 462 -14.63 -8.58 18.23
CA ALA A 462 -14.13 -7.73 19.32
C ALA A 462 -12.60 -7.69 19.38
N ASP A 463 -11.91 -8.80 19.11
CA ASP A 463 -10.45 -8.82 18.97
C ASP A 463 -10.01 -7.88 17.85
N VAL A 464 -10.62 -8.01 16.67
CA VAL A 464 -10.28 -7.16 15.52
C VAL A 464 -10.60 -5.70 15.79
N ALA A 465 -11.73 -5.38 16.41
CA ALA A 465 -12.08 -4.01 16.77
C ALA A 465 -11.03 -3.39 17.71
N ARG A 466 -10.57 -4.15 18.71
CA ARG A 466 -9.57 -3.70 19.70
C ARG A 466 -8.16 -3.58 19.10
N LEU A 467 -7.83 -4.38 18.10
CA LEU A 467 -6.53 -4.41 17.44
C LEU A 467 -6.44 -3.47 16.22
N SER A 468 -7.56 -2.80 15.86
CA SER A 468 -7.63 -1.90 14.71
C SER A 468 -7.49 -0.44 15.13
N GLY A 469 -6.65 0.32 14.43
CA GLY A 469 -6.43 1.74 14.65
C GLY A 469 -4.95 2.11 14.74
N GLU A 470 -4.65 3.40 14.64
CA GLU A 470 -3.30 3.94 14.63
C GLU A 470 -2.44 3.38 15.79
N GLY A 471 -1.25 2.87 15.46
CA GLY A 471 -0.34 2.27 16.44
C GLY A 471 -0.73 0.92 17.01
N LEU A 472 -1.71 0.25 16.42
CA LEU A 472 -2.16 -1.11 16.77
C LEU A 472 -1.84 -2.11 15.66
N GLY A 473 -2.10 -3.40 15.92
CA GLY A 473 -1.73 -4.50 15.00
C GLY A 473 -2.30 -4.36 13.57
N PHE A 474 -3.45 -3.70 13.44
CA PHE A 474 -4.07 -3.35 12.16
C PHE A 474 -4.27 -1.83 12.08
N PRO A 475 -3.26 -1.04 11.68
CA PRO A 475 -3.37 0.41 11.72
C PRO A 475 -4.39 0.96 10.72
N ASN A 476 -4.52 0.34 9.54
CA ASN A 476 -5.43 0.74 8.47
C ASN A 476 -6.11 -0.48 7.80
N HIS A 477 -7.03 -0.21 6.86
CA HIS A 477 -7.75 -1.23 6.10
C HIS A 477 -6.83 -2.21 5.38
N ALA A 478 -5.85 -1.70 4.64
CA ALA A 478 -4.87 -2.48 3.88
C ALA A 478 -4.22 -3.56 4.76
N GLN A 479 -3.70 -3.13 5.91
CA GLN A 479 -2.94 -3.98 6.82
C GLN A 479 -3.83 -4.95 7.61
N ARG A 480 -5.14 -4.69 7.70
CA ARG A 480 -6.11 -5.63 8.26
C ARG A 480 -6.46 -6.76 7.29
N GLY A 481 -6.36 -6.50 5.99
CA GLY A 481 -6.48 -7.50 4.94
C GLY A 481 -5.50 -8.65 5.09
N SER A 482 -5.74 -9.72 4.34
CA SER A 482 -4.78 -10.81 4.18
C SER A 482 -3.76 -10.44 3.11
N SER A 483 -2.46 -10.43 3.46
CA SER A 483 -1.38 -10.13 2.50
C SER A 483 -1.15 -11.30 1.54
N GLY A 484 -0.88 -11.05 0.25
CA GLY A 484 -0.49 -12.10 -0.69
C GLY A 484 -0.78 -11.75 -2.15
N ALA A 485 -0.34 -12.60 -3.09
CA ALA A 485 -0.39 -12.32 -4.53
C ALA A 485 -1.80 -12.14 -5.14
N LEU A 486 -2.87 -12.39 -4.39
CA LEU A 486 -4.25 -12.20 -4.85
C LEU A 486 -5.03 -11.20 -3.97
N LEU A 487 -4.40 -10.66 -2.92
CA LEU A 487 -5.07 -10.12 -1.74
C LEU A 487 -6.17 -11.10 -1.24
N GLY A 488 -6.77 -10.86 -0.07
CA GLY A 488 -7.83 -11.78 0.31
C GLY A 488 -8.61 -11.47 1.56
N TRP A 489 -9.78 -12.08 1.61
CA TRP A 489 -10.69 -12.01 2.73
C TRP A 489 -10.41 -13.16 3.72
N TRP A 490 -10.78 -12.98 4.99
CA TRP A 490 -10.59 -14.01 6.01
C TRP A 490 -11.68 -14.00 7.09
N TRP A 491 -11.94 -15.18 7.64
CA TRP A 491 -13.01 -15.45 8.61
C TRP A 491 -12.68 -15.00 10.03
N LEU A 492 -13.67 -14.39 10.70
CA LEU A 492 -13.69 -14.22 12.15
C LEU A 492 -14.47 -15.34 12.81
N ARG A 493 -14.18 -15.64 14.08
CA ARG A 493 -14.95 -16.66 14.84
C ARG A 493 -16.35 -16.19 15.24
N THR A 494 -16.64 -14.89 15.12
CA THR A 494 -17.94 -14.31 15.51
C THR A 494 -19.02 -14.64 14.49
N PRO A 495 -20.11 -15.33 14.88
CA PRO A 495 -21.21 -15.62 13.98
C PRO A 495 -22.12 -14.40 13.79
N ALA A 496 -22.85 -14.39 12.67
CA ALA A 496 -24.01 -13.54 12.44
C ALA A 496 -25.28 -14.42 12.33
N PRO A 497 -26.50 -13.88 12.49
CA PRO A 497 -27.72 -14.65 12.46
C PRO A 497 -27.89 -15.48 11.18
N GLY A 498 -28.53 -16.64 11.31
CA GLY A 498 -28.80 -17.55 10.21
C GLY A 498 -27.54 -18.35 9.80
N ALA A 499 -27.24 -18.36 8.50
CA ALA A 499 -26.14 -19.12 7.93
C ALA A 499 -24.86 -18.27 7.75
N ASN A 500 -24.80 -17.06 8.29
CA ASN A 500 -23.74 -16.10 8.02
C ASN A 500 -22.73 -15.99 9.16
N ALA A 501 -21.53 -15.52 8.86
CA ALA A 501 -20.51 -15.19 9.85
C ALA A 501 -19.79 -13.89 9.48
N TRP A 502 -19.09 -13.33 10.47
CA TRP A 502 -18.25 -12.17 10.27
C TRP A 502 -16.92 -12.54 9.61
N GLY A 503 -16.46 -11.67 8.73
CA GLY A 503 -15.17 -11.76 8.06
C GLY A 503 -14.61 -10.38 7.73
N VAL A 504 -13.32 -10.34 7.43
CA VAL A 504 -12.64 -9.19 6.86
C VAL A 504 -12.57 -9.38 5.35
N SER A 505 -13.00 -8.40 4.55
CA SER A 505 -12.94 -8.43 3.08
C SER A 505 -11.52 -8.23 2.55
N THR A 506 -11.36 -8.29 1.23
CA THR A 506 -10.10 -7.97 0.54
C THR A 506 -9.59 -6.57 0.89
N GLY A 507 -10.43 -5.54 0.76
CA GLY A 507 -10.10 -4.16 1.18
C GLY A 507 -10.19 -3.91 2.68
N GLY A 508 -9.98 -4.94 3.52
CA GLY A 508 -9.95 -4.80 4.97
C GLY A 508 -11.28 -4.53 5.67
N ASN A 509 -12.41 -4.33 5.00
CA ASN A 509 -13.71 -4.02 5.63
C ASN A 509 -14.30 -5.20 6.43
N LEU A 510 -15.02 -4.92 7.52
CA LEU A 510 -15.73 -5.95 8.29
C LEU A 510 -17.11 -6.23 7.71
N ASN A 511 -17.46 -7.48 7.44
CA ASN A 511 -18.75 -7.90 6.88
C ASN A 511 -19.34 -9.11 7.62
N GLY A 512 -20.60 -9.02 8.02
CA GLY A 512 -21.37 -10.04 8.76
C GLY A 512 -22.42 -10.77 7.92
N PHE A 513 -22.33 -10.71 6.58
CA PHE A 513 -23.30 -11.31 5.66
C PHE A 513 -22.73 -12.45 4.80
N ILE A 514 -21.53 -12.94 5.11
CA ILE A 514 -20.86 -13.99 4.32
C ILE A 514 -21.36 -15.37 4.78
N ASP A 515 -21.81 -16.20 3.85
CA ASP A 515 -22.31 -17.56 4.13
C ASP A 515 -21.19 -18.44 4.71
N ARG A 516 -21.45 -19.10 5.85
CA ARG A 516 -20.49 -19.96 6.59
C ARG A 516 -19.95 -21.13 5.78
N THR A 517 -20.64 -21.52 4.70
CA THR A 517 -20.19 -22.57 3.77
C THR A 517 -19.29 -22.03 2.66
N GLY A 518 -19.18 -20.71 2.53
CA GLY A 518 -18.36 -20.04 1.53
C GLY A 518 -16.87 -20.36 1.70
N SER A 519 -16.24 -20.81 0.62
CA SER A 519 -14.79 -21.03 0.53
C SER A 519 -14.34 -20.81 -0.91
N ASN A 520 -13.28 -20.05 -1.13
CA ASN A 520 -12.74 -19.82 -2.47
C ASN A 520 -11.22 -19.56 -2.43
N THR A 521 -10.63 -19.34 -3.61
CA THR A 521 -9.19 -19.10 -3.76
C THR A 521 -8.71 -17.79 -3.14
N ASN A 522 -9.64 -16.87 -2.86
CA ASN A 522 -9.33 -15.52 -2.41
C ASN A 522 -9.61 -15.35 -0.90
N GLY A 523 -10.01 -16.40 -0.19
CA GLY A 523 -10.17 -16.31 1.25
C GLY A 523 -10.44 -17.61 2.00
N GLY A 524 -10.39 -17.49 3.32
CA GLY A 524 -10.50 -18.61 4.26
C GLY A 524 -10.10 -18.21 5.67
N VAL A 525 -9.16 -18.90 6.30
CA VAL A 525 -8.86 -18.76 7.73
C VAL A 525 -7.51 -18.11 7.94
N ARG A 526 -7.41 -17.16 8.88
CA ARG A 526 -6.14 -16.52 9.25
C ARG A 526 -5.77 -16.89 10.69
N PRO A 527 -4.87 -17.87 10.91
CA PRO A 527 -4.53 -18.36 12.25
C PRO A 527 -3.79 -17.32 13.09
N ALA A 528 -4.21 -17.16 14.35
CA ALA A 528 -3.52 -16.36 15.36
C ALA A 528 -2.96 -17.23 16.49
N LEU A 529 -1.93 -16.73 17.16
CA LEU A 529 -1.22 -17.35 18.28
C LEU A 529 -0.94 -16.31 19.37
N ILE A 530 -0.88 -16.78 20.62
CA ILE A 530 -0.24 -16.03 21.71
C ILE A 530 1.06 -16.77 22.02
N LEU A 531 2.20 -16.10 21.88
CA LEU A 531 3.52 -16.62 22.20
C LEU A 531 3.99 -16.10 23.56
N HIS A 532 4.93 -16.80 24.18
CA HIS A 532 5.64 -16.32 25.37
C HIS A 532 7.15 -16.38 25.14
N GLN A 533 7.85 -15.30 25.47
CA GLN A 533 9.30 -15.15 25.36
C GLN A 533 9.92 -14.60 26.64
#